data_AF-A0A534J3W0-F1
#
_entry.id   AF-A0A534J3W0-F1
#
_cell.length_a   1.000
_cell.length_b   1.000
_cell.length_c   1.000
_cell.angle_alpha   90.00
_cell.angle_beta   90.00
_cell.angle_gamma   90.00
#
_symmetry.space_group_name_H-M   'P 1'
#
loop_
_entity.id
_entity.type
_entity.pdbx_description
1 polymer ?
#
loop_
_entity_poly.entity_id
_entity_poly.type
_entity_poly.pdbx_seq_one_letter_code
_entity_poly.pdbx_strand_id
1 'polypeptide(L)'
;MTDKDQQFTRMWNEANKSKQEKFRNILKSKLLARGIIYNESNARAYWNGDVALITPEKMYEERPREERFERRRPPTRRRGPPPHR
;
A
#
# COMPACT_ATOMS: atom_id res chain seq x y z
N MET A 1 -14.85 21.06 6.19
CA MET A 1 -14.08 20.00 5.52
C MET A 1 -12.62 20.23 5.86
N THR A 2 -11.94 19.23 6.40
CA THR A 2 -10.52 19.29 6.77
C THR A 2 -9.64 19.29 5.51
N ASP A 3 -8.50 19.98 5.55
CA ASP A 3 -7.52 20.03 4.43
C ASP A 3 -7.14 18.63 3.91
N LYS A 4 -6.99 17.67 4.83
CA LYS A 4 -6.71 16.25 4.53
C LYS A 4 -7.79 15.58 3.68
N ASP A 5 -9.04 15.97 3.89
CA ASP A 5 -10.20 15.40 3.21
C ASP A 5 -10.23 15.83 1.74
N GLN A 6 -9.93 17.11 1.47
CA GLN A 6 -9.78 17.61 0.11
C GLN A 6 -8.57 16.98 -0.59
N GLN A 7 -7.46 16.79 0.14
CA GLN A 7 -6.29 16.10 -0.39
C GLN A 7 -6.59 14.65 -0.75
N PHE A 8 -7.39 13.94 0.07
CA PHE A 8 -7.87 12.60 -0.25
C PHE A 8 -8.68 12.60 -1.54
N THR A 9 -9.70 13.45 -1.65
CA THR A 9 -10.55 13.52 -2.84
C THR A 9 -9.73 13.80 -4.10
N ARG A 10 -8.73 14.68 -4.01
CA ARG A 10 -7.83 15.01 -5.13
C ARG A 10 -6.99 13.80 -5.57
N MET A 11 -6.39 13.08 -4.61
CA MET A 11 -5.54 11.92 -4.91
C MET A 11 -6.37 10.70 -5.35
N TRP A 12 -7.57 10.56 -4.80
CA TRP A 12 -8.51 9.48 -5.13
C TRP A 12 -9.10 9.63 -6.54
N ASN A 13 -9.30 10.87 -7.00
CA ASN A 13 -9.79 11.20 -8.35
C ASN A 13 -8.69 11.74 -9.28
N GLU A 14 -7.43 11.47 -8.96
CA GLU A 14 -6.28 11.93 -9.75
C GLU A 14 -6.39 11.46 -11.21
N ALA A 15 -6.22 12.38 -12.17
CA ALA A 15 -6.37 12.08 -13.60
C ALA A 15 -5.28 11.12 -14.10
N ASN A 16 -4.10 11.17 -13.45
CA ASN A 16 -3.04 10.22 -13.72
C ASN A 16 -3.34 8.87 -13.07
N LYS A 17 -3.81 7.91 -13.88
CA LYS A 17 -4.14 6.54 -13.45
C LYS A 17 -3.05 5.87 -12.63
N SER A 18 -1.77 6.03 -12.99
CA SER A 18 -0.67 5.39 -12.24
C SER A 18 -0.52 5.95 -10.82
N LYS A 19 -0.72 7.26 -10.64
CA LYS A 19 -0.69 7.89 -9.31
C LYS A 19 -1.93 7.50 -8.50
N GLN A 20 -3.10 7.52 -9.14
CA GLN A 20 -4.36 7.09 -8.54
C GLN A 20 -4.28 5.63 -8.05
N GLU A 21 -3.83 4.72 -8.90
CA GLU A 21 -3.67 3.30 -8.55
C GLU A 21 -2.66 3.10 -7.42
N LYS A 22 -1.52 3.79 -7.44
CA LYS A 22 -0.56 3.73 -6.33
C LYS A 22 -1.19 4.17 -5.02
N PHE A 23 -1.93 5.29 -5.03
CA PHE A 23 -2.62 5.79 -3.85
C PHE A 23 -3.66 4.78 -3.33
N ARG A 24 -4.50 4.26 -4.22
CA ARG A 24 -5.52 3.25 -3.91
C ARG A 24 -4.91 1.94 -3.39
N ASN A 25 -3.81 1.48 -3.98
CA ASN A 25 -3.10 0.28 -3.54
C ASN A 25 -2.48 0.44 -2.15
N ILE A 26 -1.94 1.62 -1.83
CA ILE A 26 -1.43 1.90 -0.48
C ILE A 26 -2.57 1.80 0.54
N LEU A 27 -3.71 2.45 0.28
CA LEU A 27 -4.86 2.41 1.18
C LEU A 27 -5.43 1.00 1.31
N LYS A 28 -5.57 0.28 0.20
CA LYS A 28 -5.96 -1.14 0.19
C LYS A 28 -5.05 -1.98 1.08
N SER A 29 -3.73 -1.89 0.93
CA SER A 29 -2.79 -2.63 1.79
C SER A 29 -2.89 -2.23 3.26
N LYS A 30 -3.07 -0.94 3.57
CA LYS A 30 -3.17 -0.45 4.97
C LYS A 30 -4.47 -0.86 5.65
N LEU A 31 -5.57 -0.91 4.91
CA LEU A 31 -6.87 -1.39 5.40
C LEU A 31 -6.85 -2.91 5.57
N LEU A 32 -6.35 -3.65 4.59
CA LEU A 32 -6.20 -5.11 4.68
C LEU A 32 -5.32 -5.53 5.85
N ALA A 33 -4.21 -4.81 6.11
CA ALA A 33 -3.33 -5.09 7.26
C ALA A 33 -4.03 -4.90 8.63
N ARG A 34 -5.16 -4.21 8.66
CA ARG A 34 -6.00 -3.99 9.85
C ARG A 34 -7.27 -4.83 9.84
N GLY A 35 -7.46 -5.70 8.84
CA GLY A 35 -8.72 -6.45 8.67
C GLY A 35 -9.91 -5.57 8.30
N ILE A 36 -9.68 -4.38 7.73
CA ILE A 36 -10.73 -3.45 7.35
C ILE A 36 -11.07 -3.66 5.87
N ILE A 37 -12.37 -3.65 5.54
CA ILE A 37 -12.86 -3.73 4.17
C ILE A 37 -12.35 -2.51 3.39
N TYR A 38 -11.79 -2.77 2.21
CA TYR A 38 -11.40 -1.72 1.29
C TYR A 38 -12.64 -1.15 0.57
N ASN A 39 -13.10 0.02 1.04
CA ASN A 39 -14.10 0.86 0.37
C ASN A 39 -13.70 2.35 0.52
N GLU A 40 -14.37 3.24 -0.20
CA GLU A 40 -14.02 4.66 -0.20
C GLU A 40 -14.20 5.32 1.18
N SER A 41 -15.32 5.04 1.86
CA SER A 41 -15.62 5.60 3.18
C SER A 41 -14.57 5.24 4.24
N ASN A 42 -14.17 3.96 4.30
CA ASN A 42 -13.14 3.45 5.21
C ASN A 42 -11.75 3.98 4.83
N ALA A 43 -11.45 4.08 3.53
CA ALA A 43 -10.18 4.64 3.07
C ALA A 43 -10.04 6.13 3.42
N ARG A 44 -11.15 6.87 3.29
CA ARG A 44 -11.26 8.28 3.66
C ARG A 44 -11.15 8.47 5.17
N ALA A 45 -11.88 7.69 5.96
CA ALA A 45 -11.79 7.69 7.42
C ALA A 45 -10.37 7.35 7.90
N TYR A 46 -9.74 6.33 7.31
CA TYR A 46 -8.36 5.96 7.60
C TYR A 46 -7.35 7.06 7.27
N TRP A 47 -7.53 7.75 6.14
CA TRP A 47 -6.66 8.85 5.72
C TRP A 47 -6.80 10.09 6.61
N ASN A 48 -8.04 10.42 7.00
CA ASN A 48 -8.33 11.56 7.87
C ASN A 48 -7.91 11.29 9.33
N GLY A 49 -7.74 10.02 9.71
CA GLY A 49 -7.40 9.59 11.08
C GLY A 49 -8.64 9.31 11.93
N ASP A 50 -9.82 9.33 11.34
CA ASP A 50 -11.11 9.03 11.97
C ASP A 50 -11.35 7.52 12.05
N VAL A 51 -10.45 6.81 12.74
CA VAL A 51 -10.50 5.34 12.89
C VAL A 51 -11.78 4.88 13.61
N ALA A 52 -12.41 5.75 14.40
CA ALA A 52 -13.68 5.49 15.07
C ALA A 52 -14.88 5.35 14.11
N LEU A 53 -14.79 5.87 12.89
CA LEU A 53 -15.84 5.78 11.86
C LEU A 53 -15.67 4.56 10.95
N ILE A 54 -14.56 3.83 11.07
CA ILE A 54 -14.29 2.66 10.26
C ILE A 54 -15.15 1.51 10.78
N THR A 55 -15.95 0.91 9.92
CA THR A 55 -16.69 -0.31 10.26
C THR A 55 -15.74 -1.51 10.11
N PRO A 56 -15.31 -2.17 11.20
CA PRO A 56 -14.57 -3.41 11.09
C PRO A 56 -15.54 -4.54 10.72
N GLU A 57 -15.36 -5.16 9.56
CA GLU A 57 -15.91 -6.51 9.32
C GLU A 57 -15.02 -7.47 10.13
N LYS A 58 -15.48 -7.82 11.33
CA LYS A 58 -15.12 -8.98 12.16
C LYS A 58 -13.82 -9.77 11.88
N MET A 59 -13.06 -9.94 12.99
CA MET A 59 -12.14 -11.04 13.35
C MET A 59 -11.30 -11.66 12.22
N TYR A 60 -10.12 -11.08 12.05
CA TYR A 60 -8.83 -11.74 11.88
C TYR A 60 -8.86 -13.28 11.93
N GLU A 61 -8.97 -13.94 10.78
CA GLU A 61 -8.16 -15.14 10.58
C GLU A 61 -6.80 -14.65 10.09
N GLU A 62 -5.78 -14.89 10.91
CA GLU A 62 -4.36 -14.71 10.63
C GLU A 62 -4.04 -15.19 9.21
N ARG A 63 -3.97 -14.27 8.24
CA ARG A 63 -3.21 -14.54 7.02
C ARG A 63 -1.76 -14.21 7.32
N PRO A 64 -0.86 -15.21 7.38
CA PRO A 64 0.55 -14.95 7.53
C PRO A 64 0.96 -14.05 6.37
N ARG A 65 1.42 -12.86 6.74
CA ARG A 65 2.02 -11.83 5.91
C ARG A 65 2.88 -12.49 4.82
N GLU A 66 2.37 -12.55 3.59
CA GLU A 66 3.14 -13.05 2.45
C GLU A 66 4.46 -12.28 2.40
N GLU A 67 5.51 -13.05 2.60
CA GLU A 67 6.94 -12.77 2.54
C GLU A 67 7.25 -11.91 1.31
N ARG A 68 7.14 -10.59 1.44
CA ARG A 68 7.35 -9.66 0.33
C ARG A 68 8.85 -9.48 0.10
N PHE A 69 9.41 -10.43 -0.64
CA PHE A 69 10.61 -10.32 -1.47
C PHE A 69 11.91 -9.87 -0.78
N GLU A 70 12.45 -10.73 0.08
CA GLU A 70 13.91 -10.84 0.18
C GLU A 70 14.44 -11.57 -1.05
N ARG A 71 14.85 -10.82 -2.09
CA ARG A 71 15.99 -11.13 -3.00
C ARG A 71 16.03 -10.18 -4.19
N ARG A 72 16.21 -8.89 -3.94
CA ARG A 72 17.06 -8.09 -4.85
C ARG A 72 18.51 -8.39 -4.49
N ARG A 73 19.05 -9.52 -4.97
CA ARG A 73 20.50 -9.71 -4.99
C ARG A 73 21.09 -8.57 -5.83
N PRO A 74 22.13 -7.86 -5.37
CA PRO A 74 22.79 -6.85 -6.18
C PRO A 74 23.41 -7.52 -7.42
N PRO A 75 23.55 -6.81 -8.55
CA PRO A 75 24.17 -7.37 -9.74
C PRO A 75 25.64 -7.68 -9.43
N THR A 76 26.03 -8.95 -9.49
CA THR A 76 27.43 -9.37 -9.41
C THR A 76 28.15 -8.88 -10.66
N ARG A 77 28.71 -7.67 -10.60
CA ARG A 77 29.77 -7.21 -11.52
C ARG A 77 30.99 -8.12 -11.34
N ARG A 78 31.09 -9.20 -12.12
CA ARG A 78 32.40 -9.81 -12.41
C ARG A 78 32.90 -9.29 -13.75
N ARG A 79 33.60 -8.16 -13.69
CA ARG A 79 34.62 -7.78 -14.68
C ARG A 79 35.88 -8.60 -14.36
N GLY A 80 36.45 -9.30 -15.34
CA GLY A 80 37.84 -9.82 -15.28
C GLY A 80 38.06 -11.14 -16.05
N PRO A 81 38.94 -11.19 -17.08
CA PRO A 81 39.31 -12.39 -17.85
C PRO A 81 40.44 -13.20 -17.14
N PRO A 82 40.93 -14.33 -17.72
CA PRO A 82 41.26 -15.58 -17.02
C PRO A 82 42.70 -15.67 -16.48
N PRO A 83 43.06 -16.73 -15.71
CA PRO A 83 44.42 -17.23 -15.67
C PRO A 83 44.58 -18.52 -16.48
N HIS A 84 45.51 -18.46 -17.44
CA HIS A 84 46.07 -19.57 -18.18
C HIS A 84 46.84 -20.50 -17.24
N ARG A 85 46.59 -21.81 -17.30
CA ARG A 85 47.64 -22.81 -17.07
C ARG A 85 47.30 -24.12 -17.76
#